data_AF-A0A6L7NMN2-F1
#
_entry.id   AF-A0A6L7NMN2-F1
#
_cell.length_a   1.000
_cell.length_b   1.000
_cell.length_c   1.000
_cell.angle_alpha   90.00
_cell.angle_beta   90.00
_cell.angle_gamma   90.00
#
_symmetry.space_group_name_H-M   'P 1'
#
loop_
_entity.id
_entity.type
_entity.pdbx_description
1 polymer ?
#
loop_
_entity_poly.entity_id
_entity_poly.type
_entity_poly.pdbx_seq_one_letter_code
_entity_poly.pdbx_strand_id
1 'polypeptide(L)' 'MVTVDPEVAAAYREAWERWQAQLSTLHEVFLDGAPLDPPRLKGLLNREARAKDAYDAARLRLLGIPAPPPAN' A
#
# COMPACT_ATOMS: atom_id res chain seq x y z
N MET A 1 21.30 17.88 4.57
CA MET A 1 19.97 17.52 4.01
C MET A 1 20.13 16.18 3.33
N VAL A 2 19.31 15.19 3.64
CA VAL A 2 19.28 13.94 2.87
C VAL A 2 18.57 14.26 1.55
N THR A 3 19.32 14.35 0.46
CA THR A 3 18.76 14.46 -0.90
C THR A 3 18.37 13.08 -1.38
N VAL A 4 17.08 12.82 -1.43
CA VAL A 4 16.50 11.62 -2.04
C VAL A 4 16.44 11.84 -3.55
N ASP A 5 16.74 10.79 -4.31
CA ASP A 5 16.53 10.75 -5.75
C ASP A 5 15.05 11.10 -6.09
N PRO A 6 14.78 12.09 -6.97
CA PRO A 6 13.44 12.46 -7.38
C PRO A 6 12.59 11.29 -7.89
N GLU A 7 13.20 10.32 -8.59
CA GLU A 7 12.50 9.14 -9.10
C GLU A 7 12.06 8.23 -7.95
N VAL A 8 12.93 8.04 -6.94
CA VAL A 8 12.61 7.26 -5.75
C VAL A 8 11.52 7.94 -4.92
N ALA A 9 11.56 9.27 -4.80
CA ALA A 9 10.53 10.04 -4.12
C ALA A 9 9.18 9.96 -4.84
N ALA A 10 9.17 9.98 -6.17
CA ALA A 10 7.96 9.82 -6.98
C ALA A 10 7.37 8.41 -6.82
N ALA A 11 8.19 7.37 -6.94
CA ALA A 11 7.75 5.97 -6.78
C ALA A 11 7.19 5.70 -5.37
N TYR A 12 7.81 6.27 -4.33
CA TYR A 12 7.28 6.22 -2.98
C TYR A 12 5.89 6.85 -2.88
N ARG A 13 5.72 8.05 -3.46
CA ARG A 13 4.45 8.79 -3.39
C ARG A 13 3.33 8.05 -4.11
N GLU A 14 3.61 7.53 -5.30
CA GLU A 14 2.64 6.74 -6.07
C GLU A 14 2.21 5.48 -5.30
N ALA A 15 3.16 4.74 -4.73
CA ALA A 15 2.86 3.54 -3.96
C ALA A 15 2.03 3.86 -2.70
N TRP A 16 2.35 4.97 -2.03
CA TRP A 16 1.59 5.47 -0.88
C TRP A 16 0.14 5.84 -1.26
N GLU A 17 -0.05 6.65 -2.30
CA GLU A 17 -1.38 7.06 -2.77
C GLU A 17 -2.25 5.84 -3.16
N ARG A 18 -1.65 4.88 -3.85
CA ARG A 18 -2.33 3.64 -4.22
C ARG A 18 -2.77 2.82 -3.00
N TRP A 19 -1.93 2.72 -1.98
CA TRP A 19 -2.30 2.04 -0.74
C TRP A 19 -3.41 2.78 0.02
N GLN A 20 -3.31 4.11 0.13
CA GLN A 20 -4.34 4.93 0.76
C GLN A 20 -5.71 4.76 0.07
N ALA A 21 -5.76 4.66 -1.26
CA ALA A 21 -7.02 4.41 -1.97
C ALA A 21 -7.65 3.05 -1.61
N GLN A 22 -6.85 1.99 -1.49
CA GLN A 22 -7.37 0.68 -1.05
C GLN A 22 -7.85 0.72 0.40
N LEU A 23 -7.11 1.41 1.28
CA LEU A 23 -7.46 1.57 2.68
C LEU A 23 -8.77 2.36 2.87
N SER A 24 -8.96 3.44 2.10
CA SER A 24 -10.23 4.19 2.06
C SER A 24 -11.40 3.28 1.67
N THR A 25 -11.22 2.42 0.67
CA THR A 25 -12.27 1.46 0.27
C THR A 25 -12.59 0.46 1.39
N LEU A 26 -11.58 0.01 2.14
CA LEU A 26 -11.82 -0.85 3.31
C LEU A 26 -12.60 -0.11 4.40
N HIS A 27 -12.28 1.16 4.65
CA HIS A 27 -12.98 1.97 5.64
C HIS A 27 -14.45 2.18 5.27
N GLU A 28 -14.75 2.48 4.00
CA GLU A 28 -16.13 2.61 3.53
C GLU A 28 -16.94 1.34 3.79
N VAL A 29 -16.35 0.16 3.58
CA VAL A 29 -17.01 -1.13 3.82
C VAL A 29 -17.15 -1.42 5.32
N PHE A 30 -16.07 -1.28 6.09
CA PHE A 30 -16.03 -1.75 7.47
C PHE A 30 -16.55 -0.75 8.49
N LEU A 31 -16.39 0.54 8.25
CA LEU A 31 -16.76 1.61 9.19
C LEU A 31 -18.08 2.26 8.78
N ASP A 32 -18.28 2.48 7.48
CA ASP A 32 -19.48 3.16 6.97
C ASP A 32 -20.59 2.18 6.53
N GLY A 33 -20.31 0.86 6.56
CA GLY A 33 -21.30 -0.18 6.27
C GLY A 33 -21.68 -0.29 4.80
N ALA A 34 -20.81 0.14 3.88
CA ALA A 34 -21.07 0.02 2.45
C ALA A 34 -21.30 -1.46 2.06
N PRO A 35 -22.30 -1.76 1.20
CA PRO A 35 -22.63 -3.14 0.85
C PRO A 35 -21.50 -3.80 0.07
N LEU A 36 -21.05 -4.97 0.56
CA LEU A 36 -20.04 -5.78 -0.11
C LEU A 36 -20.40 -7.27 -0.03
N ASP A 37 -20.43 -7.94 -1.19
CA ASP A 37 -20.65 -9.38 -1.23
C ASP A 37 -19.47 -10.13 -0.55
N PRO A 38 -19.72 -11.18 0.26
CA PRO A 38 -18.67 -11.91 0.98
C PRO A 38 -17.49 -12.40 0.10
N PRO A 39 -17.69 -12.89 -1.13
CA PRO A 39 -16.57 -13.26 -2.02
C PRO A 39 -15.68 -12.07 -2.41
N ARG A 40 -16.23 -10.85 -2.45
CA ARG A 40 -15.50 -9.63 -2.80
C ARG A 40 -14.63 -9.12 -1.65
N LEU A 41 -14.97 -9.48 -0.40
CA LEU A 41 -14.20 -9.12 0.80
C LEU A 41 -12.77 -9.65 0.73
N LYS A 42 -12.59 -10.94 0.43
CA LYS A 42 -11.25 -11.53 0.26
C LYS A 42 -10.46 -10.82 -0.83
N GLY A 43 -11.11 -10.49 -1.95
CA GLY A 43 -10.49 -9.75 -3.04
C GLY A 43 -10.04 -8.34 -2.63
N LEU A 44 -10.85 -7.66 -1.82
CA LEU A 44 -10.55 -6.33 -1.30
C LEU A 44 -9.36 -6.33 -0.33
N LEU A 45 -9.36 -7.25 0.64
CA LEU A 45 -8.24 -7.45 1.57
C LEU A 45 -6.95 -7.79 0.83
N ASN A 46 -7.01 -8.69 -0.15
CA ASN A 46 -5.83 -9.06 -0.94
C ASN A 46 -5.27 -7.90 -1.78
N ARG A 47 -6.12 -6.97 -2.26
CA ARG A 47 -5.66 -5.80 -3.00
C ARG A 47 -5.01 -4.77 -2.07
N GLU A 48 -5.58 -4.55 -0.89
CA GLU A 48 -4.98 -3.67 0.11
C GLU A 48 -3.62 -4.21 0.57
N ALA A 49 -3.53 -5.49 0.94
CA ALA A 49 -2.28 -6.11 1.37
C ALA A 49 -1.17 -5.97 0.31
N ARG A 50 -1.50 -6.27 -0.96
CA ARG A 50 -0.55 -6.11 -2.08
C ARG A 50 -0.12 -4.65 -2.30
N ALA A 51 -1.02 -3.69 -2.10
CA ALA A 51 -0.68 -2.28 -2.20
C ALA A 51 0.22 -1.83 -1.04
N LYS A 52 -0.05 -2.33 0.17
CA LYS A 52 0.78 -2.10 1.36
C LYS A 52 2.19 -2.66 1.17
N ASP A 53 2.34 -3.88 0.66
CA ASP A 53 3.65 -4.49 0.41
C ASP A 53 4.48 -3.66 -0.58
N ALA A 54 3.84 -3.17 -1.65
CA ALA A 54 4.50 -2.29 -2.62
C ALA A 54 4.93 -0.95 -2.00
N TYR A 55 4.07 -0.36 -1.16
CA TYR A 55 4.40 0.85 -0.40
C TYR A 55 5.55 0.61 0.58
N ASP A 56 5.53 -0.49 1.34
CA ASP A 56 6.59 -0.82 2.30
C ASP A 56 7.94 -1.02 1.59
N ALA A 57 7.95 -1.69 0.43
CA ALA A 57 9.13 -1.82 -0.42
C ALA A 57 9.63 -0.46 -0.93
N ALA A 58 8.74 0.42 -1.39
CA ALA A 58 9.10 1.76 -1.84
C ALA A 58 9.62 2.63 -0.70
N ARG A 59 9.06 2.50 0.51
CA ARG A 59 9.52 3.19 1.73
C ARG A 59 10.92 2.74 2.14
N LEU A 60 11.18 1.44 2.09
CA LEU A 60 12.51 0.91 2.39
C LEU A 60 13.55 1.44 1.39
N ARG A 61 13.21 1.44 0.10
CA ARG A 61 14.05 2.04 -0.96
C ARG A 61 14.29 3.53 -0.72
N LEU A 62 13.25 4.29 -0.36
CA LEU A 62 13.35 5.71 -0.01
C LEU A 62 14.35 5.97 1.13
N LEU A 63 14.37 5.08 2.11
CA LEU A 63 15.26 5.15 3.28
C LEU A 63 16.66 4.56 3.02
N GLY A 64 16.92 4.03 1.83
CA GLY A 64 18.18 3.33 1.52
C GLY A 64 18.33 1.99 2.26
N ILE A 65 17.23 1.39 2.72
CA ILE A 65 17.23 0.12 3.44
C ILE A 65 16.97 -1.02 2.44
N PRO A 66 17.83 -2.05 2.37
CA PRO A 66 17.58 -3.22 1.54
C PRO A 66 16.28 -3.92 1.99
N ALA A 67 15.41 -4.26 1.03
CA ALA A 67 14.14 -4.88 1.34
C ALA A 67 14.36 -6.23 2.08
N PRO A 68 13.60 -6.51 3.15
CA PRO A 68 13.66 -7.81 3.81
C PRO A 68 13.21 -8.90 2.82
N PRO A 69 13.74 -10.13 2.94
CA PRO A 69 13.29 -11.25 2.12
C PRO A 69 11.78 -11.45 2.31
N PRO A 70 11.06 -11.90 1.26
CA PRO A 70 9.61 -12.14 1.35
C PRO A 70 9.33 -13.11 2.51
N ALA A 71 8.32 -12.78 3.32
CA ALA A 71 7.83 -13.68 4.35
C ALA A 71 7.16 -14.90 3.68
N ASN A 72 7.62 -16.10 4.04
CA ASN A 72 7.05 -17.39 3.60
C ASN A 72 5.60 -17.56 4.04
#